data_AF-A0A819AGZ5-F1
#
_entry.id   AF-A0A819AGZ5-F1
#
_cell.length_a   1.000
_cell.length_b   1.000
_cell.length_c   1.000
_cell.angle_alpha   90.00
_cell.angle_beta   90.00
_cell.angle_gamma   90.00
#
_symmetry.space_group_name_H-M   'P 1'
#
loop_
_entity.id
_entity.type
_entity.pdbx_description
1 polymer ?
#
loop_
_entity_poly.entity_id
_entity_poly.type
_entity_poly.pdbx_seq_one_letter_code
_entity_poly.pdbx_strand_id
1 'polypeptide(L)'
;MLLILDEDQQTVWNGKIRTNIKINIARRYGCGAGIRDRYVQNIPYPCFISVEKDASSTAIGATRGDGTIGSSCREEAGIDLFAEQALWSEIMAICREDYHVLHEAILFDTYLSKEPAEIFENVADEQFVKQLKYHSRISHYGQLSTMNRHDRKNIHGKISMCS
;
A
#
# COMPACT_ATOMS: atom_id res chain seq x y z
N MET A 1 17.98 2.85 13.26
CA MET A 1 16.78 2.38 12.54
C MET A 1 16.28 1.15 13.26
N LEU A 2 15.16 1.26 13.99
CA LEU A 2 14.52 0.09 14.61
C LEU A 2 13.58 -0.53 13.58
N LEU A 3 13.84 -1.76 13.18
CA LEU A 3 12.92 -2.61 12.42
C LEU A 3 12.44 -3.70 13.37
N ILE A 4 11.49 -3.35 14.23
CA ILE A 4 10.89 -4.24 15.23
C ILE A 4 9.38 -4.19 15.02
N LEU A 5 8.68 -5.31 15.19
CA LEU A 5 7.21 -5.34 15.14
C LEU A 5 6.63 -4.34 16.14
N ASP A 6 5.55 -3.64 15.78
CA ASP A 6 5.02 -2.53 16.57
C ASP A 6 4.71 -2.90 18.03
N GLU A 7 4.25 -4.13 18.26
CA GLU A 7 3.97 -4.71 19.58
C GLU A 7 5.22 -4.88 20.46
N ASP A 8 6.40 -5.06 19.86
CA ASP A 8 7.67 -5.27 20.54
C ASP A 8 8.50 -3.98 20.68
N GLN A 9 8.15 -2.93 19.92
CA GLN A 9 8.85 -1.65 19.93
C GLN A 9 8.90 -1.04 21.34
N GLN A 10 7.78 -1.06 22.07
CA GLN A 10 7.67 -0.49 23.42
C GLN A 10 8.55 -1.24 24.43
N THR A 11 8.60 -2.56 24.34
CA THR A 11 9.36 -3.44 25.23
C THR A 11 10.86 -3.29 24.99
N VAL A 12 11.28 -3.24 23.72
CA VAL A 12 12.68 -3.04 23.36
C VAL A 12 13.15 -1.62 23.67
N TRP A 13 12.29 -0.62 23.47
CA TRP A 13 12.54 0.77 23.84
C TRP A 13 12.81 0.90 25.34
N ASN A 14 11.94 0.31 26.16
CA ASN A 14 12.05 0.39 27.61
C ASN A 14 13.20 -0.45 28.19
N GLY A 15 13.57 -1.56 27.55
CA GLY A 15 14.57 -2.50 28.07
C GLY A 15 16.01 -2.26 27.62
N LYS A 16 16.26 -1.61 26.48
CA LYS A 16 17.62 -1.50 25.91
C LYS A 16 18.03 -0.13 25.39
N ILE A 17 17.09 0.80 25.20
CA ILE A 17 17.32 2.03 24.44
C ILE A 17 16.94 3.26 25.27
N ARG A 18 17.54 3.38 26.45
CA ARG A 18 17.47 4.61 27.26
C ARG A 18 18.83 5.27 27.25
N THR A 19 19.08 6.07 26.22
CA THR A 19 19.73 7.40 26.26
C THR A 19 19.97 7.90 24.82
N ASN A 20 19.41 9.09 24.51
CA ASN A 20 19.70 9.91 23.32
C ASN A 20 19.53 9.28 21.93
N ILE A 21 18.50 8.46 21.71
CA ILE A 21 18.15 8.02 20.36
C ILE A 21 17.11 8.94 19.72
N LYS A 22 17.54 9.46 18.58
CA LYS A 22 16.91 10.35 17.62
C LYS A 22 16.00 9.54 16.69
N ILE A 23 14.74 9.94 16.52
CA ILE A 23 13.73 9.19 15.75
C ILE A 23 13.42 9.95 14.47
N ASN A 24 13.78 9.35 13.32
CA ASN A 24 13.25 9.70 12.01
C ASN A 24 12.54 8.46 11.49
N ILE A 25 11.28 8.64 11.09
CA ILE A 25 10.52 7.59 10.42
C ILE A 25 10.68 7.85 8.92
N ALA A 26 11.25 6.87 8.22
CA ALA A 26 11.30 6.85 6.76
C ALA A 26 10.46 5.66 6.31
N ARG A 27 9.20 5.93 5.99
CA ARG A 27 8.25 4.89 5.57
C ARG A 27 8.40 4.62 4.09
N ARG A 28 8.71 3.36 3.78
CA ARG A 28 8.99 2.90 2.42
C ARG A 28 7.78 2.17 1.88
N TYR A 29 7.42 2.45 0.63
CA TYR A 29 6.35 1.74 -0.06
C TYR A 29 6.90 0.53 -0.82
N GLY A 30 6.30 -0.64 -0.60
CA GLY A 30 6.64 -1.90 -1.26
C GLY A 30 7.04 -3.01 -0.29
N CYS A 31 7.11 -4.25 -0.80
CA CYS A 31 7.63 -5.37 -0.02
C CYS A 31 9.12 -5.15 0.30
N GLY A 32 9.57 -5.57 1.49
CA GLY A 32 10.94 -5.34 1.96
C GLY A 32 12.03 -5.82 0.98
N ALA A 33 11.76 -6.91 0.25
CA ALA A 33 12.64 -7.41 -0.81
C ALA A 33 12.72 -6.45 -2.01
N GLY A 34 11.58 -5.95 -2.50
CA GLY A 34 11.53 -5.03 -3.64
C GLY A 34 12.25 -3.69 -3.37
N ILE A 35 12.24 -3.21 -2.13
CA ILE A 35 12.99 -2.01 -1.73
C ILE A 35 14.50 -2.25 -1.83
N ARG A 36 14.98 -3.43 -1.43
CA ARG A 36 16.40 -3.77 -1.53
C ARG A 36 16.84 -3.86 -2.99
N ASP A 37 16.04 -4.52 -3.82
CA ASP A 37 16.35 -4.69 -5.25
C ASP A 37 16.39 -3.33 -5.96
N ARG A 38 15.40 -2.45 -5.73
CA ARG A 38 15.41 -1.08 -6.26
C ARG A 38 16.62 -0.29 -5.79
N TYR A 39 16.99 -0.41 -4.51
CA TYR A 39 18.19 0.26 -4.00
C TYR A 39 19.47 -0.20 -4.72
N VAL A 40 19.64 -1.51 -4.94
CA VAL A 40 20.79 -2.11 -5.63
C VAL A 40 20.80 -1.73 -7.11
N GLN A 41 19.64 -1.73 -7.75
CA GLN A 41 19.45 -1.35 -9.16
C GLN A 41 19.49 0.16 -9.39
N ASN A 42 19.66 0.95 -8.33
CA ASN A 42 19.65 2.42 -8.37
C ASN A 42 18.35 3.01 -8.95
N ILE A 43 17.22 2.34 -8.68
CA ILE A 43 15.88 2.77 -9.07
C ILE A 43 15.26 3.57 -7.91
N PRO A 44 14.74 4.78 -8.15
CA PRO A 44 14.07 5.56 -7.12
C PRO A 44 12.77 4.89 -6.67
N TYR A 45 12.32 5.18 -5.44
CA TYR A 45 11.05 4.67 -4.94
C TYR A 45 10.35 5.68 -4.01
N PRO A 46 9.01 5.71 -3.98
CA PRO A 46 8.25 6.58 -3.10
C PRO A 46 8.55 6.33 -1.62
N CYS A 47 8.75 7.40 -0.86
CA CYS A 47 8.98 7.37 0.57
C CYS A 47 8.39 8.61 1.24
N PHE A 48 7.75 8.43 2.37
CA PHE A 48 7.49 9.54 3.28
C PHE A 48 8.66 9.71 4.24
N ILE A 49 8.98 10.97 4.54
CA ILE A 49 9.95 11.33 5.57
C ILE A 49 9.25 12.19 6.61
N SER A 50 9.38 11.77 7.86
CA SER A 50 8.93 12.52 9.01
C SER A 50 10.02 12.72 10.05
N VAL A 51 10.05 13.93 10.63
CA VAL A 51 10.99 14.36 11.68
C VAL A 51 10.20 14.83 12.90
N GLU A 52 10.14 14.02 13.96
CA GLU A 52 9.42 14.36 15.20
C GLU A 52 10.35 14.89 16.30
N LYS A 53 11.66 14.61 16.20
CA LYS A 53 12.68 15.16 17.11
C LYS A 53 14.01 15.39 16.39
N ASP A 54 14.57 16.58 16.59
CA ASP A 54 15.70 17.12 15.82
C ASP A 54 16.91 16.18 15.78
N ALA A 55 17.19 15.72 14.57
CA ALA A 55 18.17 14.69 14.30
C ALA A 55 18.59 14.67 12.84
N SER A 56 19.88 14.79 12.59
CA SER A 56 20.48 14.42 11.32
C SER A 56 20.33 12.90 11.10
N SER A 57 19.46 12.51 10.18
CA SER A 57 19.44 11.15 9.61
C SER A 57 19.43 11.22 8.09
N THR A 58 19.88 10.14 7.46
CA THR A 58 19.94 10.02 6.01
C THR A 58 18.86 9.04 5.56
N ALA A 59 17.89 9.51 4.79
CA ALA A 59 16.93 8.65 4.11
C ALA A 59 17.69 7.75 3.12
N ILE A 60 17.70 6.44 3.39
CA ILE A 60 18.50 5.46 2.65
C ILE A 60 17.93 5.34 1.24
N GLY A 61 18.52 6.01 0.26
CA GLY A 61 18.20 5.88 -1.17
C GLY A 61 16.84 6.42 -1.63
N ALA A 62 15.95 6.76 -0.71
CA ALA A 62 14.62 7.33 -0.99
C ALA A 62 14.67 8.77 -1.54
N THR A 63 15.73 9.52 -1.21
CA THR A 63 15.98 10.87 -1.74
C THR A 63 16.52 10.88 -3.16
N ARG A 64 16.53 9.72 -3.84
CA ARG A 64 16.92 9.65 -5.26
C ARG A 64 15.73 10.09 -6.11
N GLY A 65 15.97 11.08 -6.97
CA GLY A 65 14.90 11.72 -7.76
C GLY A 65 13.86 12.42 -6.89
N ASP A 66 12.65 12.60 -7.43
CA ASP A 66 11.52 13.28 -6.77
C ASP A 66 10.66 12.32 -5.93
N GLY A 67 11.22 11.20 -5.47
CA GLY A 67 10.49 10.11 -4.80
C GLY A 67 10.16 10.35 -3.32
N THR A 68 10.49 11.52 -2.76
CA THR A 68 10.32 11.78 -1.33
C THR A 68 9.31 12.90 -1.10
N ILE A 69 8.36 12.65 -0.18
CA ILE A 69 7.39 13.65 0.27
C ILE A 69 7.53 13.81 1.79
N GLY A 70 7.55 15.06 2.27
CA GLY A 70 7.55 15.36 3.70
C GLY A 70 6.19 15.09 4.32
N SER A 71 6.15 14.40 5.44
CA SER A 71 4.91 14.05 6.17
C SER A 71 5.14 14.04 7.69
N SER A 72 4.09 13.83 8.48
CA SER A 72 4.16 13.61 9.93
C SER A 72 4.09 12.12 10.25
N CYS A 73 4.64 11.69 11.40
CA CYS A 73 4.56 10.28 11.79
C CYS A 73 3.10 9.84 11.99
N ARG A 74 2.25 10.78 12.43
CA ARG A 74 0.81 10.60 12.55
C ARG A 74 0.14 10.34 11.19
N GLU A 75 0.49 11.12 10.18
CA GLU A 75 -0.08 10.98 8.84
C GLU A 75 0.37 9.68 8.17
N GLU A 76 1.67 9.34 8.28
CA GLU A 76 2.19 8.08 7.75
C GLU A 76 1.51 6.85 8.38
N ALA A 77 1.38 6.84 9.71
CA ALA A 77 0.70 5.77 10.43
C ALA A 77 -0.80 5.71 10.08
N GLY A 78 -1.45 6.86 9.94
CA GLY A 78 -2.86 6.94 9.55
C GLY A 78 -3.11 6.35 8.16
N ILE A 79 -2.30 6.72 7.17
CA ILE A 79 -2.41 6.19 5.80
C ILE A 79 -2.16 4.69 5.77
N ASP A 80 -1.19 4.19 6.54
CA ASP A 80 -0.90 2.77 6.61
C ASP A 80 -2.07 1.96 7.16
N LEU A 81 -2.54 2.34 8.36
CA LEU A 81 -3.64 1.66 9.03
C LEU A 81 -4.90 1.74 8.18
N PHE A 82 -5.16 2.87 7.54
CA PHE A 82 -6.28 3.01 6.62
C PHE A 82 -6.16 2.06 5.42
N ALA A 83 -5.00 1.96 4.77
CA ALA A 83 -4.82 1.05 3.65
C ALA A 83 -5.07 -0.41 4.04
N GLU A 84 -4.51 -0.86 5.17
CA GLU A 84 -4.62 -2.25 5.61
C GLU A 84 -6.01 -2.58 6.18
N GLN A 85 -6.61 -1.67 6.97
CA GLN A 85 -7.85 -1.94 7.68
C GLN A 85 -9.11 -1.55 6.91
N ALA A 86 -9.04 -0.59 5.98
CA ALA A 86 -10.19 -0.15 5.20
C ALA A 86 -10.20 -0.69 3.78
N LEU A 87 -9.05 -0.61 3.08
CA LEU A 87 -8.98 -0.97 1.65
C LEU A 87 -8.69 -2.46 1.45
N TRP A 88 -7.57 -2.94 1.98
CA TRP A 88 -7.14 -4.34 1.77
C TRP A 88 -8.08 -5.35 2.42
N SER A 89 -8.64 -5.02 3.58
CA SER A 89 -9.66 -5.83 4.25
C SER A 89 -10.91 -6.06 3.36
N GLU A 90 -11.41 -5.01 2.70
CA GLU A 90 -12.58 -5.11 1.80
C GLU A 90 -12.23 -5.87 0.52
N ILE A 91 -11.03 -5.68 -0.04
CA ILE A 91 -10.55 -6.47 -1.20
C ILE A 91 -10.54 -7.97 -0.83
N MET A 92 -9.97 -8.33 0.32
CA MET A 92 -9.93 -9.72 0.79
C MET A 92 -11.34 -10.28 1.05
N ALA A 93 -12.25 -9.46 1.58
CA ALA A 93 -13.63 -9.86 1.79
C ALA A 93 -14.33 -10.18 0.46
N ILE A 94 -14.16 -9.32 -0.56
CA ILE A 94 -14.71 -9.54 -1.90
C ILE A 94 -14.14 -10.83 -2.52
N CYS A 95 -12.82 -11.01 -2.50
CA CYS A 95 -12.19 -12.21 -3.04
C CYS A 95 -12.68 -13.50 -2.35
N ARG A 96 -12.96 -13.43 -1.03
CA ARG A 96 -13.56 -14.56 -0.30
C ARG A 96 -14.97 -14.86 -0.79
N GLU A 97 -15.82 -13.83 -0.97
CA GLU A 97 -17.17 -14.03 -1.49
C GLU A 97 -17.16 -14.54 -2.95
N ASP A 98 -16.25 -14.05 -3.79
CA ASP A 98 -16.08 -14.54 -5.16
C ASP A 98 -15.77 -16.06 -5.17
N TYR A 99 -14.90 -16.51 -4.26
CA TYR A 99 -14.62 -17.94 -4.08
C TYR A 99 -15.83 -18.73 -3.59
N HIS A 100 -16.67 -18.16 -2.73
CA HIS A 100 -17.91 -18.82 -2.30
C HIS A 100 -18.91 -19.01 -3.45
N VAL A 101 -18.91 -18.11 -4.45
CA VAL A 101 -19.82 -18.17 -5.61
C VAL A 101 -19.26 -19.03 -6.74
N LEU A 102 -17.96 -18.91 -7.03
CA LEU A 102 -17.33 -19.48 -8.22
C LEU A 102 -16.31 -20.60 -7.94
N HIS A 103 -16.01 -20.87 -6.66
CA HIS A 103 -15.07 -21.89 -6.23
C HIS A 103 -13.71 -21.80 -6.93
N GLU A 104 -13.17 -22.93 -7.38
CA GLU A 104 -11.84 -22.99 -8.00
C GLU A 104 -11.78 -22.23 -9.34
N ALA A 105 -12.90 -22.03 -10.04
CA ALA A 105 -12.92 -21.37 -11.34
C ALA A 105 -12.44 -19.92 -11.26
N ILE A 106 -12.80 -19.18 -10.20
CA ILE A 106 -12.29 -17.80 -10.03
C ILE A 106 -10.79 -17.78 -9.74
N LEU A 107 -10.24 -18.85 -9.15
CA LEU A 107 -8.80 -18.91 -8.88
C LEU A 107 -7.97 -19.04 -10.16
N PHE A 108 -8.52 -19.67 -11.21
CA PHE A 108 -7.87 -19.71 -12.53
C PHE A 108 -7.76 -18.31 -13.13
N ASP A 109 -8.85 -17.56 -13.07
CA ASP A 109 -8.95 -16.22 -13.66
C ASP A 109 -8.18 -15.16 -12.87
N THR A 110 -8.09 -15.31 -11.55
CA THR A 110 -7.46 -14.31 -10.67
C THR A 110 -6.03 -14.65 -10.25
N TYR A 111 -5.75 -15.87 -9.80
CA TYR A 111 -4.43 -16.21 -9.24
C TYR A 111 -3.53 -16.94 -10.24
N LEU A 112 -4.07 -17.90 -10.99
CA LEU A 112 -3.25 -18.72 -11.90
C LEU A 112 -2.91 -18.01 -13.21
N SER A 113 -3.84 -17.22 -13.75
CA SER A 113 -3.62 -16.39 -14.95
C SER A 113 -2.58 -15.29 -14.71
N LYS A 114 -2.42 -14.84 -13.46
CA LYS A 114 -1.70 -13.62 -13.05
C LYS A 114 -2.26 -12.32 -13.64
N GLU A 115 -3.44 -12.35 -14.24
CA GLU A 115 -4.05 -11.18 -14.87
C GLU A 115 -4.21 -10.01 -13.90
N PRO A 116 -4.70 -10.18 -12.64
CA PRO A 116 -4.73 -9.09 -11.66
C PRO A 116 -3.35 -8.50 -11.35
N ALA A 117 -2.28 -9.30 -11.34
CA ALA A 117 -0.93 -8.79 -11.09
C ALA A 117 -0.45 -7.90 -12.24
N GLU A 118 -0.73 -8.28 -13.49
CA GLU A 118 -0.44 -7.46 -14.67
C GLU A 118 -1.28 -6.19 -14.69
N ILE A 119 -2.56 -6.28 -14.31
CA ILE A 119 -3.44 -5.12 -14.14
C ILE A 119 -2.85 -4.17 -13.10
N PHE A 120 -2.48 -4.64 -11.91
CA PHE A 120 -1.95 -3.77 -10.85
C PHE A 120 -0.59 -3.15 -11.22
N GLU A 121 0.24 -3.83 -12.01
CA GLU A 121 1.45 -3.23 -12.58
C GLU A 121 1.09 -2.07 -13.54
N ASN A 122 0.15 -2.29 -14.46
CA ASN A 122 -0.34 -1.23 -15.35
C ASN A 122 -1.02 -0.07 -14.59
N VAL A 123 -1.70 -0.36 -13.47
CA VAL A 123 -2.27 0.66 -12.58
C VAL A 123 -1.18 1.53 -11.95
N ALA A 124 -0.04 0.93 -11.58
CA ALA A 124 1.08 1.66 -11.01
C ALA A 124 1.67 2.68 -12.00
N ASP A 125 1.65 2.37 -13.29
CA ASP A 125 2.16 3.25 -14.35
C ASP A 125 1.13 4.26 -14.85
N GLU A 126 -0.13 3.84 -15.03
CA GLU A 126 -1.11 4.61 -15.79
C GLU A 126 -2.34 5.07 -14.98
N GLN A 127 -2.47 4.65 -13.73
CA GLN A 127 -3.64 4.88 -12.86
C GLN A 127 -4.82 3.94 -13.18
N PHE A 128 -5.69 3.78 -12.17
CA PHE A 128 -6.72 2.74 -12.11
C PHE A 128 -7.70 2.70 -13.30
N VAL A 129 -8.10 3.85 -13.82
CA VAL A 129 -9.08 3.94 -14.92
C VAL A 129 -8.42 3.87 -16.29
N LYS A 130 -7.21 4.43 -16.47
CA LYS A 130 -6.59 4.50 -17.81
C LYS A 130 -6.08 3.15 -18.30
N GLN A 131 -5.67 2.29 -17.36
CA GLN A 131 -5.23 0.92 -17.65
C GLN A 131 -6.31 0.10 -18.40
N LEU A 132 -7.60 0.46 -18.29
CA LEU A 132 -8.71 -0.21 -18.99
C LEU A 132 -8.58 -0.26 -20.52
N LYS A 133 -7.66 0.52 -21.11
CA LYS A 133 -7.31 0.41 -22.54
C LYS A 133 -6.71 -0.95 -22.91
N TYR A 134 -6.15 -1.69 -21.96
CA TYR A 134 -5.61 -3.04 -22.16
C TYR A 134 -6.68 -4.13 -22.13
N HIS A 135 -7.91 -3.80 -21.71
CA HIS A 135 -9.02 -4.75 -21.63
C HIS A 135 -9.82 -4.80 -22.93
N SER A 136 -10.54 -5.91 -23.14
CA SER A 136 -11.55 -5.99 -24.19
C SER A 136 -12.65 -4.93 -23.99
N ARG A 137 -13.29 -4.48 -25.07
CA ARG A 137 -14.37 -3.48 -25.00
C ARG A 137 -15.53 -3.93 -24.09
N ILE A 138 -15.81 -5.24 -24.04
CA ILE A 138 -16.87 -5.80 -23.19
C ILE A 138 -16.47 -5.72 -21.71
N SER A 139 -15.24 -6.13 -21.37
CA SER A 139 -14.71 -6.04 -20.00
C SER A 139 -14.67 -4.60 -19.51
N HIS A 140 -14.13 -3.69 -20.33
CA HIS A 140 -14.06 -2.26 -20.03
C HIS A 140 -15.47 -1.69 -19.75
N TYR A 141 -16.45 -1.97 -20.63
CA TYR A 141 -17.83 -1.55 -20.40
C TYR A 141 -18.42 -2.13 -19.11
N GLY A 142 -18.19 -3.42 -18.84
CA GLY A 142 -18.65 -4.09 -17.63
C GLY A 142 -18.11 -3.45 -16.35
N GLN A 143 -16.82 -3.16 -16.30
CA GLN A 143 -16.17 -2.53 -15.15
C GLN A 143 -16.68 -1.10 -14.90
N LEU A 144 -16.72 -0.24 -15.93
CA LEU A 144 -17.17 1.15 -15.75
C LEU A 144 -18.66 1.26 -15.44
N SER A 145 -19.50 0.46 -16.10
CA SER A 145 -20.95 0.50 -15.88
C SER A 145 -21.31 0.00 -14.48
N THR A 146 -20.63 -1.05 -14.00
CA THR A 146 -20.84 -1.61 -12.65
C THR A 146 -20.28 -0.68 -11.57
N MET A 147 -19.09 -0.09 -11.78
CA MET A 147 -18.52 0.93 -10.88
C MET A 147 -19.52 2.06 -10.59
N ASN A 148 -20.22 2.54 -11.61
CA ASN A 148 -21.22 3.61 -11.46
C ASN A 148 -22.54 3.16 -10.80
N ARG A 149 -22.81 1.85 -10.77
CA ARG A 149 -23.99 1.27 -10.11
C ARG A 149 -23.75 0.97 -8.63
N HIS A 150 -22.50 0.86 -8.21
CA HIS A 150 -22.18 0.66 -6.81
C HIS A 150 -22.69 1.84 -5.96
N ASP A 151 -23.40 1.52 -4.88
CA ASP A 151 -23.91 2.54 -3.98
C ASP A 151 -22.76 3.22 -3.23
N ARG A 152 -22.45 4.44 -3.69
CA ARG A 152 -21.44 5.30 -3.10
C ARG A 152 -21.66 5.49 -1.59
N LYS A 153 -22.92 5.59 -1.12
CA LYS A 153 -23.20 5.85 0.31
C LYS A 153 -22.78 4.67 1.18
N ASN A 154 -23.01 3.45 0.72
CA ASN A 154 -22.59 2.24 1.44
C ASN A 154 -21.07 2.08 1.48
N ILE A 155 -20.40 2.31 0.34
CA ILE A 155 -18.93 2.21 0.27
C ILE A 155 -18.28 3.33 1.09
N HIS A 156 -18.77 4.56 0.97
CA HIS A 156 -18.25 5.69 1.74
C HIS A 156 -18.46 5.50 3.25
N GLY A 157 -19.61 4.98 3.68
CA GLY A 157 -19.89 4.71 5.08
C GLY A 157 -18.90 3.71 5.69
N LYS A 158 -18.60 2.61 4.98
CA LYS A 158 -17.60 1.62 5.41
C LYS A 158 -16.20 2.22 5.53
N ILE A 159 -15.79 2.97 4.50
CA ILE A 159 -14.45 3.58 4.46
C ILE A 159 -14.30 4.65 5.55
N SER A 160 -15.32 5.48 5.77
CA SER A 160 -15.30 6.57 6.75
C SER A 160 -15.26 6.08 8.21
N MET A 161 -15.62 4.82 8.50
CA MET A 161 -15.51 4.25 9.85
C MET A 161 -14.07 3.91 10.22
N CYS A 162 -13.16 3.83 9.24
CA CYS A 162 -11.76 3.45 9.41
C CYS A 162 -10.79 4.64 9.34
N SER A 163 -11.30 5.85 9.11
CA SER A 163 -10.54 7.12 9.00
C SER A 163 -10.77 8.01 10.21
#